data_AF-A0A4Q3L4U6-F1
#
_entry.id   AF-A0A4Q3L4U6-F1
#
_cell.length_a   1.000
_cell.length_b   1.000
_cell.length_c   1.000
_cell.angle_alpha   90.00
_cell.angle_beta   90.00
_cell.angle_gamma   90.00
#
_symmetry.space_group_name_H-M   'P 1'
#
loop_
_entity.id
_entity.type
_entity.pdbx_description
1 polymer ?
#
loop_
_entity_poly.entity_id
_entity_poly.type
_entity_poly.pdbx_seq_one_letter_code
_entity_poly.pdbx_strand_id
1 'polypeptide(L)'
;MKFRLPGQSISSTRGDHNSPFGPPALRLAMATLGLFALLYFIWPPAPVLMMHLDAKTSGQSELFYRSADRAFEQVNSSMQPLRIGDSIISYQLPSHRVALRWDPAMGPVRVAVREWWLSIGIWQVSLPLVLPTKSLQMERVVIDPQTSWLLLESLPDAVDPQVEFAPDILAHARQWQGAHLLFLLAMAFAAAFCLSRLESFFSHAAQHLERWVQRERPTLAAFAPLLTLSFVCHLYRLAQFAVSIDDEYSAARLLPTGWVTQGRWGN
;
A
#
# COMPACT_ATOMS: atom_id res chain seq x y z
N MET A 1 -16.84 7.82 71.70
CA MET A 1 -15.62 8.67 71.66
C MET A 1 -15.11 8.69 70.22
N LYS A 2 -15.26 9.82 69.50
CA LYS A 2 -14.90 9.97 68.09
C LYS A 2 -13.50 10.61 68.00
N PHE A 3 -12.50 9.86 67.56
CA PHE A 3 -11.19 10.42 67.22
C PHE A 3 -11.26 11.11 65.85
N ARG A 4 -11.23 12.45 65.86
CA ARG A 4 -10.92 13.27 64.68
C ARG A 4 -9.41 13.45 64.66
N LEU A 5 -8.73 12.88 63.68
CA LEU A 5 -7.33 13.22 63.41
C LEU A 5 -7.27 14.58 62.69
N PRO A 6 -6.43 15.51 63.15
CA PRO A 6 -6.29 16.82 62.55
C PRO A 6 -5.36 16.78 61.33
N GLY A 7 -5.83 17.40 60.25
CA GLY A 7 -5.03 18.19 59.32
C GLY A 7 -3.73 17.60 58.80
N GLN A 8 -3.81 16.70 57.81
CA GLN A 8 -2.82 16.68 56.74
C GLN A 8 -3.43 17.37 55.52
N SER A 9 -3.10 18.64 55.33
CA SER A 9 -3.29 19.32 54.05
C SER A 9 -2.32 18.69 53.06
N ILE A 10 -2.75 17.61 52.41
CA ILE A 10 -2.07 17.08 51.23
C ILE A 10 -2.23 18.15 50.15
N SER A 11 -1.25 19.04 50.05
CA SER A 11 -1.06 19.86 48.87
C SER A 11 -0.74 18.88 47.75
N SER A 12 -1.76 18.43 47.03
CA SER A 12 -1.55 17.76 45.76
C SER A 12 -0.93 18.81 44.84
N THR A 13 0.40 18.84 44.83
CA THR A 13 1.17 19.38 43.72
C THR A 13 0.70 18.60 42.52
N ARG A 14 -0.28 19.19 41.84
CA ARG A 14 -0.85 18.81 40.56
C ARG A 14 0.29 18.98 39.56
N GLY A 15 1.26 18.07 39.66
CA GLY A 15 2.46 18.04 38.86
C GLY A 15 2.03 17.90 37.42
N ASP A 16 2.44 18.88 36.64
CA ASP A 16 2.22 19.02 35.22
C ASP A 16 2.34 17.69 34.47
N HIS A 17 1.19 17.08 34.15
CA HIS A 17 1.07 16.21 32.99
C HIS A 17 0.73 17.00 31.72
N ASN A 18 1.15 18.27 31.69
CA ASN A 18 1.16 19.10 30.50
C ASN A 18 2.44 18.84 29.71
N SER A 19 2.63 17.61 29.23
CA SER A 19 3.53 17.44 28.11
C SER A 19 2.77 17.89 26.85
N PRO A 20 3.27 18.89 26.11
CA PRO A 20 2.55 19.43 24.94
C PRO A 20 2.40 18.43 23.77
N PHE A 21 2.88 17.18 23.93
CA PHE A 21 3.02 16.19 22.86
C PHE A 21 2.27 14.87 23.13
N GLY A 22 1.24 14.87 23.97
CA GLY A 22 0.37 13.69 24.21
C GLY A 22 1.08 12.50 24.90
N PRO A 23 0.38 11.37 25.07
CA PRO A 23 0.92 10.19 25.76
C PRO A 23 2.06 9.52 24.97
N PRO A 24 2.98 8.82 25.65
CA PRO A 24 4.13 8.18 25.00
C PRO A 24 3.76 7.17 23.90
N ALA A 25 2.63 6.46 24.04
CA ALA A 25 2.15 5.51 23.03
C ALA A 25 1.74 6.21 21.71
N LEU A 26 1.12 7.39 21.82
CA LEU A 26 0.76 8.21 20.66
C LEU A 26 2.02 8.69 19.92
N ARG A 27 3.05 9.10 20.68
CA ARG A 27 4.32 9.53 20.09
C ARG A 27 5.02 8.40 19.36
N LEU A 28 5.04 7.20 19.94
CA LEU A 28 5.62 6.04 19.29
C LEU A 28 4.87 5.69 18.00
N ALA A 29 3.53 5.69 18.03
CA ALA A 29 2.71 5.42 16.85
C ALA A 29 2.92 6.46 15.73
N MET A 30 2.98 7.74 16.09
CA MET A 30 3.27 8.82 15.12
C MET A 30 4.69 8.70 14.56
N ALA A 31 5.68 8.32 15.39
CA ALA A 31 7.05 8.11 14.95
C ALA A 31 7.19 6.90 14.02
N THR A 32 6.52 5.78 14.30
CA THR A 32 6.52 4.61 13.40
C THR A 32 5.78 4.88 12.10
N LEU A 33 4.64 5.58 12.13
CA LEU A 33 3.95 6.03 10.92
C LEU A 33 4.82 6.99 10.09
N GLY A 34 5.49 7.94 10.75
CA GLY A 34 6.42 8.86 10.11
C GLY A 34 7.61 8.14 9.48
N LEU A 35 8.19 7.16 10.18
CA LEU A 35 9.28 6.33 9.68
C LEU A 35 8.82 5.46 8.50
N PHE A 36 7.64 4.86 8.57
CA PHE A 36 7.09 4.05 7.49
C PHE A 36 6.83 4.90 6.23
N ALA A 37 6.24 6.08 6.41
CA ALA A 37 6.09 7.04 5.32
C ALA A 37 7.45 7.42 4.73
N LEU A 38 8.43 7.77 5.57
CA LEU A 38 9.78 8.12 5.12
C LEU A 38 10.43 6.97 4.32
N LEU A 39 10.36 5.73 4.81
CA LEU A 39 10.92 4.56 4.14
C LEU A 39 10.25 4.31 2.78
N TYR A 40 8.92 4.45 2.70
CA TYR A 40 8.17 4.35 1.44
C TYR A 40 8.63 5.41 0.40
N PHE A 41 9.00 6.61 0.87
CA PHE A 41 9.51 7.68 0.01
C PHE A 41 10.97 7.50 -0.41
N ILE A 42 11.80 6.91 0.43
CA ILE A 42 13.22 6.65 0.12
C ILE A 42 13.36 5.53 -0.91
N TRP A 43 12.52 4.49 -0.82
CA TRP A 43 12.51 3.35 -1.74
C TRP A 43 11.13 3.12 -2.36
N PRO A 44 10.70 4.00 -3.28
CA PRO A 44 9.50 3.72 -4.05
C PRO A 44 9.73 2.45 -4.89
N PRO A 45 8.74 1.54 -4.98
CA PRO A 45 8.83 0.41 -5.87
C PRO A 45 9.03 0.89 -7.31
N ALA A 46 9.88 0.19 -8.06
CA ALA A 46 10.14 0.51 -9.46
C ALA A 46 8.82 0.46 -10.26
N PRO A 47 8.51 1.49 -11.07
CA PRO A 47 7.30 1.49 -11.89
C PRO A 47 7.39 0.38 -12.94
N VAL A 48 6.26 -0.24 -13.25
CA VAL A 48 6.13 -1.23 -14.33
C VAL A 48 5.08 -0.73 -15.32
N LEU A 49 5.48 -0.56 -16.58
CA LEU A 49 4.53 -0.28 -17.66
C LEU A 49 3.84 -1.58 -18.05
N MET A 50 2.53 -1.60 -17.92
CA MET A 50 1.67 -2.70 -18.34
C MET A 50 0.92 -2.26 -19.60
N MET A 51 0.86 -3.14 -20.60
CA MET A 51 0.11 -2.91 -21.83
C MET A 51 -0.81 -4.10 -22.09
N HIS A 52 -2.11 -3.84 -22.19
CA HIS A 52 -3.11 -4.83 -22.58
C HIS A 52 -3.34 -4.70 -24.09
N LEU A 53 -3.09 -5.80 -24.80
CA LEU A 53 -3.07 -5.84 -26.25
C LEU A 53 -3.75 -7.08 -26.81
N ASP A 54 -4.29 -6.94 -28.02
CA ASP A 54 -4.73 -8.03 -28.90
C ASP A 54 -3.82 -8.05 -30.13
N ALA A 55 -2.88 -9.01 -30.17
CA ALA A 55 -1.92 -9.12 -31.25
C ALA A 55 -2.39 -10.10 -32.33
N LYS A 56 -2.18 -9.76 -33.59
CA LYS A 56 -2.31 -10.69 -34.73
C LYS A 56 -0.98 -11.29 -35.16
N THR A 57 0.12 -10.81 -34.57
CA THR A 57 1.47 -11.32 -34.78
C THR A 57 2.08 -11.80 -33.46
N SER A 58 2.90 -12.85 -33.50
CA SER A 58 3.75 -13.25 -32.37
C SER A 58 5.20 -12.81 -32.59
N GLY A 59 5.94 -12.53 -31.52
CA GLY A 59 7.35 -12.18 -31.63
C GLY A 59 8.01 -11.84 -30.29
N GLN A 60 9.09 -11.10 -30.35
CA GLN A 60 9.72 -10.46 -29.19
C GLN A 60 9.45 -8.96 -29.27
N SER A 61 8.90 -8.43 -28.20
CA SER A 61 8.51 -7.03 -28.07
C SER A 61 9.48 -6.36 -27.10
N GLU A 62 10.14 -5.30 -27.53
CA GLU A 62 11.21 -4.65 -26.78
C GLU A 62 10.85 -3.20 -26.47
N LEU A 63 11.00 -2.80 -25.20
CA LEU A 63 10.82 -1.42 -24.77
C LEU A 63 12.17 -0.82 -24.41
N PHE A 64 12.58 0.19 -25.16
CA PHE A 64 13.77 0.99 -24.91
C PHE A 64 13.42 2.22 -24.08
N TYR A 65 14.33 2.59 -23.19
CA TYR A 65 14.21 3.77 -22.34
C TYR A 65 15.47 4.65 -22.47
N ARG A 66 15.27 5.97 -22.60
CA ARG A 66 16.39 6.93 -22.61
C ARG A 66 16.17 8.07 -21.64
N SER A 67 17.21 8.45 -20.90
CA SER A 67 17.27 9.75 -20.23
C SER A 67 17.36 10.87 -21.27
N ALA A 68 16.88 12.08 -20.92
CA ALA A 68 16.71 13.24 -21.83
C ALA A 68 17.87 13.50 -22.82
N ASP A 69 19.12 13.19 -22.45
CA ASP A 69 20.32 13.54 -23.21
C ASP A 69 21.09 12.33 -23.79
N ARG A 70 20.50 11.13 -23.80
CA ARG A 70 21.15 9.91 -24.31
C ARG A 70 20.41 9.30 -25.49
N ALA A 71 21.12 8.60 -26.37
CA ALA A 71 20.51 7.79 -27.41
C ALA A 71 19.81 6.56 -26.79
N PHE A 72 18.90 5.95 -27.53
CA PHE A 72 18.38 4.63 -27.16
C PHE A 72 19.50 3.60 -27.27
N GLU A 73 19.69 2.81 -26.21
CA GLU A 73 20.73 1.78 -26.13
C GLU A 73 20.09 0.46 -25.71
N GLN A 74 20.57 -0.66 -26.24
CA GLN A 74 20.04 -1.99 -25.93
C GLN A 74 20.26 -2.41 -24.47
N VAL A 75 21.28 -1.86 -23.79
CA VAL A 75 21.47 -2.07 -22.35
C VAL A 75 20.33 -1.43 -21.55
N ASN A 76 19.69 -0.42 -22.14
CA ASN A 76 18.55 0.30 -21.58
C ASN A 76 17.25 -0.15 -22.26
N SER A 77 17.04 -1.46 -22.33
CA SER A 77 15.80 -2.04 -22.82
C SER A 77 15.27 -3.15 -21.91
N SER A 78 14.04 -3.55 -22.16
CA SER A 78 13.42 -4.74 -21.57
C SER A 78 12.66 -5.46 -22.68
N MET A 79 12.84 -6.77 -22.78
CA MET A 79 12.15 -7.61 -23.76
C MET A 79 11.02 -8.39 -23.09
N GLN A 80 9.91 -8.57 -23.81
CA GLN A 80 8.80 -9.43 -23.43
C GLN A 80 8.29 -10.19 -24.64
N PRO A 81 7.83 -11.45 -24.47
CA PRO A 81 7.25 -12.20 -25.57
C PRO A 81 5.89 -11.59 -25.97
N LEU A 82 5.71 -11.36 -27.27
CA LEU A 82 4.42 -11.00 -27.86
C LEU A 82 3.71 -12.28 -28.33
N ARG A 83 2.51 -12.53 -27.80
CA ARG A 83 1.69 -13.69 -28.14
C ARG A 83 0.49 -13.26 -28.97
N ILE A 84 0.09 -14.09 -29.94
CA ILE A 84 -1.14 -13.86 -30.71
C ILE A 84 -2.35 -13.96 -29.77
N GLY A 85 -3.30 -13.05 -29.95
CA GLY A 85 -4.51 -12.92 -29.15
C GLY A 85 -4.37 -11.92 -28.02
N ASP A 86 -5.28 -12.03 -27.05
CA ASP A 86 -5.37 -11.15 -25.89
C ASP A 86 -4.26 -11.45 -24.88
N SER A 87 -3.45 -10.44 -24.54
CA SER A 87 -2.38 -10.60 -23.55
C SER A 87 -2.01 -9.29 -22.86
N ILE A 88 -1.36 -9.42 -21.70
CA ILE A 88 -0.78 -8.30 -20.96
C ILE A 88 0.74 -8.49 -20.97
N ILE A 89 1.46 -7.49 -21.48
CA ILE A 89 2.93 -7.43 -21.41
C ILE A 89 3.37 -6.38 -20.40
N SER A 90 4.49 -6.64 -19.72
CA SER A 90 4.95 -5.83 -18.59
C SER A 90 6.42 -5.46 -18.74
N TYR A 91 6.74 -4.17 -18.63
CA TYR A 91 8.10 -3.66 -18.75
C TYR A 91 8.48 -2.93 -17.49
N GLN A 92 9.54 -3.39 -16.84
CA GLN A 92 10.08 -2.68 -15.68
C GLN A 92 10.74 -1.39 -16.17
N LEU A 93 10.29 -0.26 -15.64
CA LEU A 93 10.79 1.05 -16.01
C LEU A 93 11.80 1.54 -14.97
N PRO A 94 12.83 2.29 -15.41
CA PRO A 94 13.69 3.00 -14.48
C PRO A 94 12.92 4.14 -13.78
N SER A 95 13.42 4.58 -12.63
CA SER A 95 12.76 5.56 -11.76
C SER A 95 12.86 7.04 -12.22
N HIS A 96 13.45 7.34 -13.38
CA HIS A 96 13.76 8.70 -13.85
C HIS A 96 13.03 9.07 -15.16
N ARG A 97 13.14 10.33 -15.61
CA ARG A 97 12.50 10.81 -16.86
C ARG A 97 13.01 9.99 -18.03
N VAL A 98 12.12 9.22 -18.65
CA VAL A 98 12.45 8.42 -19.83
C VAL A 98 11.50 8.73 -20.97
N ALA A 99 12.08 9.08 -22.11
CA ALA A 99 11.37 8.87 -23.38
C ALA A 99 11.39 7.36 -23.66
N LEU A 100 10.25 6.85 -24.12
CA LEU A 100 10.08 5.43 -24.39
C LEU A 100 10.00 5.22 -25.90
N ARG A 101 10.71 4.21 -26.37
CA ARG A 101 10.57 3.67 -27.70
C ARG A 101 10.16 2.22 -27.57
N TRP A 102 9.06 1.86 -28.21
CA TRP A 102 8.56 0.50 -28.21
C TRP A 102 8.66 -0.09 -29.60
N ASP A 103 9.26 -1.26 -29.65
CA ASP A 103 9.50 -2.05 -30.84
C ASP A 103 8.60 -3.30 -30.67
N PRO A 104 7.36 -3.31 -31.22
CA PRO A 104 6.35 -4.32 -30.89
C PRO A 104 6.74 -5.73 -31.34
N ALA A 105 7.48 -5.84 -32.44
CA ALA A 105 8.05 -7.09 -32.92
C ALA A 105 9.28 -6.84 -33.80
N MET A 106 10.20 -7.80 -33.85
CA MET A 106 11.24 -7.87 -34.89
C MET A 106 10.62 -8.38 -36.20
N GLY A 107 10.06 -7.46 -37.00
CA GLY A 107 9.40 -7.74 -38.27
C GLY A 107 7.97 -7.18 -38.37
N PRO A 108 7.19 -7.57 -39.40
CA PRO A 108 5.86 -7.00 -39.61
C PRO A 108 4.91 -7.27 -38.45
N VAL A 109 4.22 -6.24 -37.97
CA VAL A 109 3.39 -6.30 -36.77
C VAL A 109 2.01 -5.70 -36.97
N ARG A 110 1.01 -6.37 -36.38
CA ARG A 110 -0.36 -5.89 -36.24
C ARG A 110 -0.84 -6.12 -34.82
N VAL A 111 -0.98 -5.03 -34.06
CA VAL A 111 -1.35 -5.05 -32.65
C VAL A 111 -2.39 -3.98 -32.38
N ALA A 112 -3.43 -4.33 -31.62
CA ALA A 112 -4.35 -3.37 -31.02
C ALA A 112 -4.03 -3.24 -29.53
N VAL A 113 -3.74 -2.02 -29.07
CA VAL A 113 -3.51 -1.71 -27.66
C VAL A 113 -4.80 -1.17 -27.08
N ARG A 114 -5.39 -1.91 -26.15
CA ARG A 114 -6.65 -1.56 -25.49
C ARG A 114 -6.45 -0.50 -24.43
N GLU A 115 -5.43 -0.70 -23.61
CA GLU A 115 -5.06 0.21 -22.55
C GLU A 115 -3.61 -0.03 -22.13
N TRP A 116 -3.04 0.98 -21.50
CA TRP A 116 -1.75 0.89 -20.84
C TRP A 116 -1.83 1.58 -19.47
N TRP A 117 -1.10 1.06 -18.50
CA TRP A 117 -1.09 1.61 -17.16
C TRP A 117 0.26 1.41 -16.51
N LEU A 118 0.56 2.25 -15.52
CA LEU A 118 1.71 2.07 -14.66
C LEU A 118 1.28 1.31 -13.41
N SER A 119 1.97 0.23 -13.11
CA SER A 119 1.90 -0.43 -11.81
C SER A 119 3.02 0.07 -10.92
N ILE A 120 2.68 0.61 -9.74
CA ILE A 120 3.62 1.12 -8.74
C ILE A 120 3.27 0.46 -7.40
N GLY A 121 3.88 -0.70 -7.13
CA GLY A 121 3.50 -1.53 -5.99
C GLY A 121 2.06 -2.06 -6.14
N ILE A 122 1.19 -1.74 -5.18
CA ILE A 122 -0.23 -2.16 -5.22
C ILE A 122 -1.11 -1.25 -6.09
N TRP A 123 -0.56 -0.15 -6.61
CA TRP A 123 -1.31 0.86 -7.34
C TRP A 123 -1.25 0.65 -8.83
N GLN A 124 -2.33 1.00 -9.52
CA GLN A 124 -2.44 0.99 -10.98
C GLN A 124 -2.91 2.36 -11.45
N VAL A 125 -2.14 2.98 -12.33
CA VAL A 125 -2.43 4.31 -12.88
C VAL A 125 -2.61 4.18 -14.38
N SER A 126 -3.86 4.26 -14.84
CA SER A 126 -4.17 4.28 -16.28
C SER A 126 -3.50 5.48 -16.93
N LEU A 127 -2.82 5.23 -18.05
CA LEU A 127 -2.23 6.28 -18.87
C LEU A 127 -3.19 6.61 -20.02
N PRO A 128 -3.36 7.90 -20.37
CA PRO A 128 -4.15 8.25 -21.53
C PRO A 128 -3.52 7.64 -22.80
N LEU A 129 -4.33 7.05 -23.66
CA LEU A 129 -3.88 6.64 -24.99
C LEU A 129 -3.64 7.89 -25.84
N VAL A 130 -2.37 8.25 -25.98
CA VAL A 130 -1.91 9.33 -26.86
C VAL A 130 -1.31 8.68 -28.10
N LEU A 131 -1.58 9.26 -29.28
CA LEU A 131 -0.98 8.81 -30.53
C LEU A 131 0.54 8.88 -30.45
N PRO A 132 1.26 7.74 -30.52
CA PRO A 132 2.71 7.76 -30.49
C PRO A 132 3.26 8.30 -31.81
N THR A 133 4.51 8.77 -31.76
CA THR A 133 5.25 9.13 -32.97
C THR A 133 5.66 7.86 -33.68
N LYS A 134 5.21 7.70 -34.94
CA LYS A 134 5.45 6.49 -35.72
C LYS A 134 6.76 6.58 -36.50
N SER A 135 7.46 5.46 -36.66
CA SER A 135 8.56 5.36 -37.63
C SER A 135 8.08 5.25 -39.07
N LEU A 136 9.01 5.33 -40.02
CA LEU A 136 8.72 5.19 -41.46
C LEU A 136 8.20 3.79 -41.82
N GLN A 137 8.48 2.77 -41.01
CA GLN A 137 8.04 1.39 -41.24
C GLN A 137 6.63 1.10 -40.69
N MET A 138 6.01 2.09 -40.03
CA MET A 138 4.64 2.01 -39.54
C MET A 138 3.67 2.55 -40.59
N GLU A 139 2.83 1.69 -41.13
CA GLU A 139 1.78 2.06 -42.06
C GLU A 139 0.70 2.87 -41.34
N ARG A 140 0.16 2.31 -40.25
CA ARG A 140 -0.98 2.85 -39.52
C ARG A 140 -0.71 2.91 -38.02
N VAL A 141 -0.93 4.09 -37.45
CA VAL A 141 -0.96 4.35 -36.01
C VAL A 141 -2.15 5.25 -35.76
N VAL A 142 -3.28 4.67 -35.36
CA VAL A 142 -4.55 5.40 -35.19
C VAL A 142 -5.28 4.94 -33.94
N ILE A 143 -6.05 5.84 -33.33
CA ILE A 143 -7.04 5.44 -32.32
C ILE A 143 -8.33 5.12 -33.07
N ASP A 144 -8.82 3.89 -32.94
CA ASP A 144 -10.07 3.47 -33.54
C ASP A 144 -11.25 4.19 -32.85
N PRO A 145 -12.07 4.97 -33.57
CA PRO A 145 -13.18 5.70 -32.96
C PRO A 145 -14.28 4.81 -32.38
N GLN A 146 -14.39 3.54 -32.81
CA GLN A 146 -15.43 2.63 -32.32
C GLN A 146 -15.02 1.95 -31.01
N THR A 147 -13.77 1.50 -30.92
CA THR A 147 -13.26 0.75 -29.77
C THR A 147 -12.46 1.61 -28.79
N SER A 148 -12.03 2.80 -29.22
CA SER A 148 -11.03 3.64 -28.53
C SER A 148 -9.66 2.97 -28.34
N TRP A 149 -9.37 1.91 -29.09
CA TRP A 149 -8.09 1.19 -29.01
C TRP A 149 -7.06 1.84 -29.94
N LEU A 150 -5.79 1.81 -29.54
CA LEU A 150 -4.68 2.22 -30.39
C LEU A 150 -4.30 1.07 -31.33
N LEU A 151 -4.56 1.24 -32.62
CA LEU A 151 -4.21 0.29 -33.66
C LEU A 151 -2.83 0.62 -34.25
N LEU A 152 -1.95 -0.39 -34.25
CA LEU A 152 -0.60 -0.35 -34.79
C LEU A 152 -0.46 -1.41 -35.89
N GLU A 153 -0.20 -0.95 -37.11
CA GLU A 153 0.03 -1.80 -38.28
C GLU A 153 1.30 -1.31 -38.99
N SER A 154 2.26 -2.21 -39.18
CA SER A 154 3.48 -1.94 -39.95
C SER A 154 3.32 -2.29 -41.42
N LEU A 155 4.28 -1.86 -42.23
CA LEU A 155 4.42 -2.34 -43.60
C LEU A 155 4.67 -3.87 -43.64
N PRO A 156 4.28 -4.57 -44.72
CA PRO A 156 4.46 -6.01 -44.87
C PRO A 156 5.92 -6.48 -44.90
N ASP A 157 6.85 -5.60 -45.24
CA ASP A 157 8.30 -5.83 -45.32
C ASP A 157 9.07 -5.08 -44.23
N ALA A 158 8.36 -4.58 -43.20
CA ALA A 158 8.98 -3.92 -42.06
C ALA A 158 9.96 -4.88 -41.36
N VAL A 159 11.17 -4.38 -41.11
CA VAL A 159 12.24 -5.09 -40.39
C VAL A 159 12.31 -4.64 -38.93
N ASP A 160 12.02 -3.35 -38.69
CA ASP A 160 12.14 -2.67 -37.41
C ASP A 160 11.02 -1.62 -37.25
N PRO A 161 9.74 -2.05 -37.10
CA PRO A 161 8.66 -1.14 -36.82
C PRO A 161 8.74 -0.64 -35.37
N GLN A 162 9.10 0.63 -35.20
CA GLN A 162 9.17 1.27 -33.89
C GLN A 162 8.12 2.38 -33.74
N VAL A 163 7.66 2.59 -32.50
CA VAL A 163 6.83 3.72 -32.08
C VAL A 163 7.42 4.40 -30.85
N GLU A 164 7.46 5.72 -30.84
CA GLU A 164 7.97 6.51 -29.72
C GLU A 164 6.83 7.20 -28.98
N PHE A 165 6.84 7.09 -27.66
CA PHE A 165 5.92 7.84 -26.81
C PHE A 165 6.67 8.44 -25.62
N ALA A 166 6.27 9.66 -25.26
CA ALA A 166 6.78 10.38 -24.11
C ALA A 166 5.65 10.62 -23.10
N PRO A 167 5.11 9.56 -22.47
CA PRO A 167 4.16 9.73 -21.40
C PRO A 167 4.86 10.47 -20.28
N ASP A 168 4.22 11.49 -19.70
CA ASP A 168 4.75 12.17 -18.51
C ASP A 168 4.57 11.28 -17.28
N ILE A 169 5.28 10.14 -17.28
CA ILE A 169 5.25 9.10 -16.25
C ILE A 169 5.54 9.70 -14.89
N LEU A 170 6.45 10.67 -14.83
CA LEU A 170 6.85 11.29 -13.58
C LEU A 170 5.85 12.31 -13.07
N ALA A 171 5.19 13.10 -13.92
CA ALA A 171 4.11 13.97 -13.43
C ALA A 171 2.98 13.12 -12.83
N HIS A 172 2.57 12.05 -13.52
CA HIS A 172 1.54 11.15 -13.02
C HIS A 172 2.00 10.46 -11.72
N ALA A 173 3.18 9.84 -11.72
CA ALA A 173 3.70 9.17 -10.53
C ALA A 173 3.85 10.13 -9.33
N ARG A 174 4.35 11.35 -9.53
CA ARG A 174 4.49 12.36 -8.46
C ARG A 174 3.16 12.83 -7.91
N GLN A 175 2.17 13.07 -8.77
CA GLN A 175 0.84 13.48 -8.34
C GLN A 175 0.21 12.41 -7.43
N TRP A 176 0.32 11.13 -7.83
CA TRP A 176 -0.18 10.00 -7.04
C TRP A 176 0.62 9.77 -5.76
N GLN A 177 1.94 9.89 -5.80
CA GLN A 177 2.79 9.83 -4.60
C GLN A 177 2.42 10.93 -3.59
N GLY A 178 2.19 12.16 -4.06
CA GLY A 178 1.76 13.27 -3.21
C GLY A 178 0.38 13.03 -2.58
N ALA A 179 -0.59 12.57 -3.37
CA ALA A 179 -1.92 12.20 -2.86
C ALA A 179 -1.84 11.08 -1.81
N HIS A 180 -0.99 10.08 -2.03
CA HIS A 180 -0.79 8.98 -1.10
C HIS A 180 -0.16 9.44 0.22
N LEU A 181 0.83 10.34 0.18
CA LEU A 181 1.40 10.94 1.39
C LEU A 181 0.34 11.68 2.19
N LEU A 182 -0.48 12.49 1.53
CA LEU A 182 -1.58 13.20 2.19
C LEU A 182 -2.58 12.24 2.82
N PHE A 183 -2.91 11.14 2.13
CA PHE A 183 -3.78 10.10 2.67
C PHE A 183 -3.17 9.41 3.91
N LEU A 184 -1.90 9.03 3.87
CA LEU A 184 -1.21 8.41 5.00
C LEU A 184 -1.12 9.37 6.20
N LEU A 185 -0.81 10.65 5.96
CA LEU A 185 -0.80 11.68 6.99
C LEU A 185 -2.19 11.90 7.59
N ALA A 186 -3.24 11.92 6.77
CA ALA A 186 -4.62 12.02 7.23
C ALA A 186 -5.02 10.81 8.09
N MET A 187 -4.66 9.60 7.68
CA MET A 187 -4.87 8.36 8.46
C MET A 187 -4.12 8.39 9.79
N ALA A 188 -2.86 8.83 9.79
CA ALA A 188 -2.08 8.99 11.01
C ALA A 188 -2.74 10.00 11.98
N PHE A 189 -3.21 11.13 11.45
CA PHE A 189 -3.89 12.15 12.24
C PHE A 189 -5.23 11.65 12.80
N ALA A 190 -6.02 10.94 12.00
CA ALA A 190 -7.29 10.34 12.43
C ALA A 190 -7.05 9.29 13.52
N ALA A 191 -6.06 8.41 13.35
CA ALA A 191 -5.67 7.43 14.36
C ALA A 191 -5.23 8.12 15.66
N ALA A 192 -4.39 9.16 15.55
CA ALA A 192 -3.95 9.95 16.69
C ALA A 192 -5.11 10.60 17.45
N PHE A 193 -6.05 11.20 16.71
CA PHE A 193 -7.26 11.78 17.27
C PHE A 193 -8.11 10.74 18.00
N CYS A 194 -8.39 9.59 17.38
CA CYS A 194 -9.14 8.49 17.99
C CYS A 194 -8.47 7.97 19.27
N LEU A 195 -7.15 7.76 19.24
CA LEU A 195 -6.38 7.31 20.40
C LEU A 195 -6.45 8.33 21.56
N SER A 196 -6.33 9.63 21.27
CA SER A 196 -6.45 10.67 22.31
C SER A 196 -7.84 10.71 22.95
N ARG A 197 -8.90 10.46 22.16
CA ARG A 197 -10.28 10.38 22.67
C ARG A 197 -10.50 9.16 23.53
N LEU A 198 -9.95 8.01 23.12
CA LEU A 198 -9.98 6.78 23.93
C LEU A 198 -9.26 6.97 25.26
N GLU A 199 -8.08 7.57 25.25
CA GLU A 199 -7.34 7.87 26.48
C GLU A 199 -8.12 8.83 27.40
N SER A 200 -8.70 9.90 26.84
CA SER A 200 -9.58 10.81 27.60
C SER A 200 -10.77 10.07 28.20
N PHE A 201 -11.38 9.15 27.45
CA PHE A 201 -12.49 8.34 27.94
C PHE A 201 -12.04 7.42 29.08
N PHE A 202 -10.94 6.67 28.90
CA PHE A 202 -10.41 5.75 29.92
C PHE A 202 -9.96 6.48 31.18
N SER A 203 -9.31 7.63 31.06
CA SER A 203 -8.92 8.47 32.20
C SER A 203 -10.13 9.01 32.96
N HIS A 204 -11.18 9.44 32.26
CA HIS A 204 -12.45 9.85 32.90
C HIS A 204 -13.14 8.67 33.59
N ALA A 205 -13.19 7.51 32.93
CA ALA A 205 -13.74 6.29 33.49
C ALA A 205 -12.98 5.85 34.74
N ALA A 206 -11.64 5.91 34.71
CA ALA A 206 -10.78 5.59 35.85
C ALA A 206 -11.02 6.55 37.02
N GLN A 207 -11.08 7.86 36.78
CA GLN A 207 -11.39 8.85 37.83
C GLN A 207 -12.80 8.69 38.38
N HIS A 208 -13.77 8.33 37.55
CA HIS A 208 -15.15 8.10 37.99
C HIS A 208 -15.22 6.83 38.85
N LEU A 209 -14.53 5.78 38.43
CA LEU A 209 -14.39 4.54 39.19
C LEU A 209 -13.71 4.80 40.54
N GLU A 210 -12.61 5.54 40.56
CA GLU A 210 -11.90 5.92 41.79
C GLU A 210 -12.81 6.70 42.74
N ARG A 211 -13.53 7.71 42.24
CA ARG A 211 -14.50 8.48 43.02
C ARG A 211 -15.65 7.62 43.55
N TRP A 212 -16.14 6.68 42.75
CA TRP A 212 -17.18 5.74 43.16
C TRP A 212 -16.66 4.82 44.28
N VAL A 213 -15.47 4.23 44.12
CA VAL A 213 -14.80 3.41 45.15
C VAL A 213 -14.61 4.20 46.45
N GLN A 214 -14.15 5.44 46.38
CA GLN A 214 -13.95 6.26 47.58
C GLN A 214 -15.27 6.60 48.31
N ARG A 215 -16.36 6.82 47.55
CA ARG A 215 -17.69 7.14 48.12
C ARG A 215 -18.36 5.93 48.74
N GLU A 216 -18.39 4.82 48.01
CA GLU A 216 -19.13 3.63 48.43
C GLU A 216 -18.37 2.80 49.46
N ARG A 217 -17.06 3.07 49.66
CA ARG A 217 -16.18 2.28 50.54
C ARG A 217 -16.46 0.79 50.35
N PRO A 218 -16.34 0.30 49.10
CA PRO A 218 -16.83 -1.01 48.74
C PRO A 218 -16.24 -2.01 49.73
N THR A 219 -17.13 -2.69 50.43
CA THR A 219 -16.71 -3.78 51.31
C THR A 219 -16.02 -4.83 50.45
N LEU A 220 -15.07 -5.58 51.02
CA LEU A 220 -14.43 -6.71 50.32
C LEU A 220 -15.45 -7.66 49.66
N ALA A 221 -16.65 -7.76 50.24
CA ALA A 221 -17.78 -8.50 49.70
C ALA A 221 -18.33 -7.95 48.36
N ALA A 222 -18.30 -6.63 48.13
CA ALA A 222 -18.73 -6.01 46.87
C ALA A 222 -17.63 -6.05 45.79
N PHE A 223 -16.36 -6.15 46.19
CA PHE A 223 -15.22 -6.26 45.27
C PHE A 223 -15.04 -7.68 44.73
N ALA A 224 -15.33 -8.70 45.54
CA ALA A 224 -15.25 -10.11 45.16
C ALA A 224 -16.01 -10.47 43.86
N PRO A 225 -17.29 -10.11 43.64
CA PRO A 225 -17.99 -10.45 42.40
C PRO A 225 -17.40 -9.77 41.16
N LEU A 226 -16.86 -8.55 41.29
CA LEU A 226 -16.20 -7.85 40.18
C LEU A 226 -14.85 -8.51 39.82
N LEU A 227 -14.08 -8.91 40.83
CA LEU A 227 -12.85 -9.69 40.63
C LEU A 227 -13.15 -11.03 39.97
N THR A 228 -14.17 -11.74 40.44
CA THR A 228 -14.61 -13.02 39.86
C THR A 228 -15.05 -12.83 38.41
N LEU A 229 -15.83 -11.79 38.10
CA LEU A 229 -16.24 -11.49 36.73
C LEU A 229 -15.04 -11.17 35.84
N SER A 230 -14.09 -10.36 36.32
CA SER A 230 -12.84 -10.07 35.61
C SER A 230 -12.03 -11.33 35.32
N PHE A 231 -11.90 -12.21 36.32
CA PHE A 231 -11.21 -13.49 36.18
C PHE A 231 -11.91 -14.42 35.18
N VAL A 232 -13.24 -14.54 35.24
CA VAL A 232 -14.05 -15.33 34.29
C VAL A 232 -13.90 -14.79 32.87
N CYS A 233 -13.98 -13.47 32.66
CA CYS A 233 -13.77 -12.87 31.35
C CYS A 233 -12.34 -13.10 30.83
N HIS A 234 -11.34 -13.07 31.70
CA HIS A 234 -9.96 -13.34 31.33
C HIS A 234 -9.73 -14.81 30.96
N LEU A 235 -10.27 -15.75 31.76
CA LEU A 235 -10.26 -17.18 31.44
C LEU A 235 -10.97 -17.47 30.13
N TYR A 236 -12.12 -16.83 29.87
CA TYR A 236 -12.84 -16.97 28.61
C TYR A 236 -11.98 -16.53 27.42
N ARG A 237 -11.28 -15.39 27.53
CA ARG A 237 -10.33 -14.93 26.50
C ARG A 237 -9.17 -15.90 26.29
N LEU A 238 -8.57 -16.41 27.37
CA LEU A 238 -7.50 -17.41 27.29
C LEU A 238 -7.99 -18.72 26.65
N ALA A 239 -9.21 -19.16 26.98
CA ALA A 239 -9.81 -20.34 26.38
C ALA A 239 -10.08 -20.13 24.88
N GLN A 240 -10.62 -18.98 24.48
CA GLN A 240 -10.82 -18.64 23.06
C GLN A 240 -9.48 -18.60 22.30
N PHE A 241 -8.43 -18.04 22.91
CA PHE A 241 -7.09 -18.05 22.33
C PHE A 241 -6.52 -19.47 22.21
N ALA A 242 -6.68 -20.31 23.24
CA ALA A 242 -6.23 -21.70 23.21
C ALA A 242 -6.97 -22.55 22.17
N VAL A 243 -8.29 -22.39 22.06
CA VAL A 243 -9.12 -23.04 21.02
C VAL A 243 -8.68 -22.58 19.64
N SER A 244 -8.45 -21.27 19.45
CA SER A 244 -7.92 -20.75 18.19
C SER A 244 -6.59 -21.40 17.82
N ILE A 245 -5.65 -21.57 18.77
CA ILE A 245 -4.38 -22.25 18.51
C ILE A 245 -4.58 -23.73 18.18
N ASP A 246 -5.47 -24.43 18.88
CA ASP A 246 -5.74 -25.85 18.64
C ASP A 246 -6.42 -26.08 17.28
N ASP A 247 -7.31 -25.18 16.87
CA ASP A 247 -7.92 -25.18 15.54
C ASP A 247 -6.88 -24.93 14.44
N GLU A 248 -5.96 -23.97 14.65
CA GLU A 248 -4.86 -23.73 13.71
C GLU A 248 -3.90 -24.95 13.63
N TYR A 249 -3.59 -25.56 14.77
CA TYR A 249 -2.69 -26.72 14.84
C TYR A 249 -3.32 -28.00 14.27
N SER A 250 -4.61 -28.22 14.48
CA SER A 250 -5.35 -29.33 13.87
C SER A 250 -5.50 -29.15 12.36
N ALA A 251 -5.77 -27.93 11.89
CA ALA A 251 -5.78 -27.60 10.47
C ALA A 251 -4.40 -27.83 9.80
N ALA A 252 -3.31 -27.49 10.51
CA ALA A 252 -1.95 -27.75 10.04
C ALA A 252 -1.63 -29.25 9.90
N ARG A 253 -2.20 -30.12 10.75
CA ARG A 253 -2.04 -31.59 10.64
C ARG A 253 -2.76 -32.17 9.43
N LEU A 254 -3.88 -31.59 9.03
CA LEU A 254 -4.68 -32.08 7.91
C LEU A 254 -4.11 -31.63 6.55
N LEU A 255 -3.55 -30.41 6.46
CA LEU A 255 -3.05 -29.80 5.22
C LEU A 255 -1.73 -29.02 5.45
N PRO A 256 -0.62 -29.70 5.77
CA PRO A 256 0.64 -29.04 6.15
C PRO A 256 1.24 -28.17 5.04
N THR A 257 1.04 -28.53 3.76
CA THR A 257 1.59 -27.81 2.60
C THR A 257 0.95 -26.44 2.36
N GLY A 258 -0.32 -26.25 2.74
CA GLY A 258 -1.01 -24.95 2.63
C GLY A 258 -0.53 -23.92 3.67
N TRP A 259 -0.04 -24.39 4.82
CA TRP A 259 0.39 -23.53 5.92
C TRP A 259 1.84 -23.04 5.76
N VAL A 260 2.72 -23.90 5.22
CA VAL A 260 4.11 -23.53 4.89
C VAL A 260 4.15 -22.51 3.73
N THR A 261 3.28 -22.67 2.73
CA THR A 261 3.22 -21.75 1.57
C THR A 261 2.64 -20.37 1.93
N GLN A 262 1.90 -20.25 3.03
CA GLN A 262 1.40 -18.98 3.57
C GLN A 262 2.37 -18.27 4.52
N GLY A 263 3.57 -18.83 4.76
CA GLY A 263 4.60 -18.21 5.58
C GLY A 263 4.25 -18.06 7.06
N ARG A 264 3.26 -18.81 7.56
CA ARG A 264 2.79 -18.68 8.96
C ARG A 264 3.75 -19.31 9.97
N TRP A 265 4.46 -20.37 9.57
CA TRP A 265 5.50 -21.02 10.36
C TRP A 265 6.61 -21.44 9.40
N GLY A 266 7.74 -20.76 9.44
CA GLY A 266 8.84 -20.95 8.49
C GLY A 266 9.77 -19.75 8.41
N ASN A 267 10.48 -19.49 9.51
CA ASN A 267 11.91 -19.12 9.50
C ASN A 267 12.54 -19.80 10.73
#